data_AF-A0A7I7JMA4-F1
#
_entry.id   AF-A0A7I7JMA4-F1
#
_cell.length_a   1.000
_cell.length_b   1.000
_cell.length_c   1.000
_cell.angle_alpha   90.00
_cell.angle_beta   90.00
_cell.angle_gamma   90.00
#
_symmetry.space_group_name_H-M   'P 1'
#
loop_
_entity.id
_entity.type
_entity.pdbx_description
1 polymer ?
#
loop_
_entity_poly.entity_id
_entity_poly.type
_entity_poly.pdbx_seq_one_letter_code
_entity_poly.pdbx_strand_id
1 'polypeptide(L)' 'MRLLPDENLSPVLSSFLTEAGHDVVHVRDRGLASAADEVVLTLAADENRVLISADTDFGGFLIDVENRFG' A
#
# COMPACT_ATOMS: atom_id res chain seq x y z
N MET A 1 -5.12 -8.67 -7.55
CA MET A 1 -4.81 -7.21 -7.48
C MET A 1 -3.34 -7.06 -7.10
N ARG A 2 -2.76 -5.86 -7.29
CA ARG A 2 -1.42 -5.55 -6.78
C ARG A 2 -1.59 -4.74 -5.50
N LEU A 3 -1.11 -5.25 -4.38
CA LEU A 3 -1.37 -4.74 -3.04
C LEU A 3 -0.04 -4.32 -2.39
N LEU A 4 -0.10 -3.28 -1.58
CA LEU A 4 1.00 -2.77 -0.76
C LEU A 4 0.53 -2.66 0.70
N PRO A 5 0.69 -3.70 1.53
CA PRO A 5 0.39 -3.60 2.95
C PRO A 5 1.37 -2.68 3.68
N ASP A 6 0.81 -1.72 4.40
CA ASP A 6 1.52 -0.71 5.17
C ASP A 6 2.29 -1.30 6.36
N GLU A 7 3.21 -0.52 6.93
CA GLU A 7 4.08 -0.94 8.04
C GLU A 7 3.28 -1.46 9.25
N ASN A 8 2.15 -0.85 9.57
CA ASN A 8 1.31 -1.25 10.71
C ASN A 8 0.64 -2.63 10.53
N LEU A 9 0.68 -3.21 9.32
CA LEU A 9 0.05 -4.50 9.04
C LEU A 9 1.00 -5.67 9.33
N SER A 10 0.40 -6.75 9.80
CA SER A 10 1.12 -7.99 10.09
C SER A 10 1.57 -8.68 8.80
N PRO A 11 2.80 -9.23 8.74
CA PRO A 11 3.26 -10.06 7.63
C PRO A 11 2.34 -11.26 7.34
N VAL A 12 1.63 -11.75 8.35
CA VAL A 12 0.65 -12.84 8.21
C VAL A 12 -0.46 -12.47 7.21
N LEU A 13 -0.91 -11.20 7.20
CA LEU A 13 -1.88 -10.72 6.22
C LEU A 13 -1.34 -10.81 4.80
N SER A 14 -0.04 -10.53 4.62
CA SER A 14 0.60 -10.61 3.30
C SER A 14 0.58 -12.04 2.76
N SER A 15 0.84 -13.04 3.62
CA SER A 15 0.72 -14.45 3.25
C SER A 15 -0.70 -14.82 2.85
N PHE A 16 -1.72 -14.45 3.64
CA PHE A 16 -3.12 -14.75 3.32
C PHE A 16 -3.58 -14.12 1.99
N LEU A 17 -3.21 -12.86 1.74
CA LEU A 17 -3.54 -12.17 0.49
C LEU A 17 -2.82 -12.79 -0.72
N THR A 18 -1.59 -13.27 -0.52
CA THR A 18 -0.82 -13.98 -1.56
C THR A 18 -1.47 -15.33 -1.88
N GLU A 19 -1.85 -16.10 -0.85
CA GLU A 19 -2.58 -17.38 -0.99
C GLU A 19 -3.94 -17.20 -1.69
N ALA A 20 -4.58 -16.04 -1.51
CA ALA A 20 -5.80 -15.66 -2.22
C ALA A 20 -5.55 -15.24 -3.69
N GLY A 21 -4.30 -15.28 -4.18
CA GLY A 21 -3.94 -15.02 -5.57
C GLY A 21 -3.70 -13.54 -5.89
N HIS A 22 -3.29 -12.73 -4.92
CA HIS A 22 -2.90 -11.33 -5.15
C HIS A 22 -1.37 -11.18 -5.27
N ASP A 23 -0.92 -10.16 -6.01
CA ASP A 23 0.49 -9.71 -6.01
C ASP A 23 0.67 -8.79 -4.79
N VAL A 24 1.33 -9.28 -3.76
CA VAL A 24 1.50 -8.58 -2.49
C VAL A 24 2.96 -8.27 -2.27
N VAL A 25 3.25 -7.01 -1.93
CA VAL A 25 4.57 -6.53 -1.53
C VAL A 25 4.38 -5.71 -0.28
N HIS A 26 5.09 -5.99 0.81
CA HIS A 26 4.98 -5.18 2.01
C HIS A 26 5.88 -3.94 1.89
N VAL A 27 5.46 -2.80 2.46
CA VAL A 27 6.28 -1.57 2.52
C VAL A 27 7.69 -1.82 3.08
N ARG A 28 7.82 -2.75 4.05
CA ARG A 28 9.11 -3.18 4.62
C ARG A 28 10.03 -3.86 3.59
N ASP A 29 9.47 -4.62 2.65
CA ASP A 29 10.24 -5.31 1.60
C ASP A 29 10.84 -4.31 0.60
N ARG A 30 10.34 -3.07 0.59
CA ARG A 30 10.87 -1.95 -0.19
C ARG A 30 11.83 -1.06 0.59
N GLY A 31 12.19 -1.45 1.82
CA GLY A 31 13.08 -0.68 2.68
C GLY A 31 12.45 0.62 3.18
N LEU A 32 11.13 0.73 3.12
CA LEU A 32 10.37 1.93 3.51
C LEU A 32 9.78 1.80 4.92
N ALA A 33 10.42 1.04 5.80
CA ALA A 33 10.03 1.03 7.21
C ALA A 33 10.16 2.45 7.78
N SER A 34 9.12 2.92 8.48
CA SER A 34 9.00 4.27 9.04
C SER A 34 9.11 5.40 8.02
N ALA A 35 8.85 5.12 6.74
CA ALA A 35 8.70 6.15 5.73
C ALA A 35 7.43 6.98 5.98
N ALA A 36 7.45 8.24 5.56
CA ALA A 36 6.26 9.10 5.63
C ALA A 36 5.18 8.62 4.66
N ASP A 37 3.91 8.87 4.98
CA ASP A 37 2.74 8.43 4.20
C ASP A 37 2.85 8.86 2.73
N GLU A 38 3.34 10.06 2.44
CA GLU A 38 3.51 10.55 1.06
C GLU A 38 4.48 9.69 0.24
N VAL A 39 5.52 9.16 0.89
CA VAL A 39 6.50 8.28 0.24
C VAL A 39 5.86 6.92 -0.06
N VAL A 40 5.09 6.38 0.88
CA VAL A 40 4.39 5.11 0.71
C VAL A 40 3.30 5.22 -0.37
N LEU A 41 2.57 6.33 -0.40
CA LEU A 41 1.55 6.63 -1.41
C LEU A 41 2.17 6.82 -2.80
N THR A 42 3.31 7.51 -2.89
CA THR A 42 4.05 7.67 -4.15
C THR A 42 4.49 6.31 -4.70
N LEU A 43 5.05 5.44 -3.84
CA LEU A 43 5.40 4.08 -4.24
C LEU A 43 4.19 3.28 -4.73
N ALA A 44 3.05 3.38 -4.03
CA ALA A 44 1.82 2.71 -4.42
C ALA A 44 1.37 3.17 -5.83
N ALA A 45 1.40 4.48 -6.09
CA ALA A 45 1.04 5.05 -7.39
C ALA A 45 2.02 4.63 -8.50
N ASP A 46 3.33 4.76 -8.27
CA ASP A 46 4.38 4.42 -9.25
C ASP A 46 4.32 2.94 -9.64
N GLU A 47 4.00 2.08 -8.68
CA GLU A 47 3.91 0.64 -8.90
C GLU A 47 2.51 0.15 -9.30
N ASN A 48 1.52 1.04 -9.42
CA ASN A 48 0.12 0.69 -9.65
C ASN A 48 -0.40 -0.34 -8.62
N ARG A 49 -0.15 -0.08 -7.34
CA ARG A 49 -0.57 -0.91 -6.19
C ARG A 49 -1.63 -0.18 -5.36
N VAL A 50 -2.52 -0.95 -4.76
CA VAL A 50 -3.45 -0.46 -3.75
C VAL A 50 -2.76 -0.54 -2.39
N LEU A 51 -2.56 0.61 -1.75
CA LEU A 51 -2.09 0.69 -0.36
C LEU A 51 -3.20 0.18 0.57
N ILE A 52 -2.85 -0.74 1.46
CA ILE A 52 -3.72 -1.20 2.55
C ILE A 52 -3.09 -0.72 3.84
N SER A 53 -3.81 0.08 4.63
CA SER A 53 -3.36 0.54 5.94
C SER A 53 -4.49 0.41 6.97
N ALA A 54 -4.11 0.22 8.23
CA ALA A 54 -5.02 0.26 9.38
C ALA A 54 -4.87 1.55 10.22
N ASP A 55 -4.00 2.47 9.80
CA ASP A 55 -3.79 3.73 10.49
C ASP A 55 -4.87 4.75 10.08
N THR A 56 -5.50 5.34 11.09
CA THR A 56 -6.58 6.31 10.93
C THR A 56 -6.10 7.67 10.44
N ASP A 57 -4.79 7.92 10.51
CA ASP A 57 -4.20 9.22 10.18
C ASP A 57 -3.87 9.37 8.68
N PHE A 58 -3.94 8.28 7.90
CA PHE A 58 -3.90 8.35 6.41
C PHE A 58 -5.04 9.20 5.82
N GLY A 59 -6.11 9.45 6.58
CA GLY A 59 -7.29 10.22 6.16
C GLY A 59 -7.04 11.70 5.89
N GLY A 60 -5.86 12.24 6.25
CA GLY A 60 -5.51 13.64 5.99
C GLY A 60 -5.40 14.00 4.50
N PHE A 61 -5.10 13.03 3.62
CA PHE A 61 -4.76 13.29 2.22
C PHE A 61 -5.21 12.20 1.23
N LEU A 62 -6.45 11.71 1.32
CA LEU A 62 -6.97 10.72 0.37
C LEU A 62 -8.28 11.14 -0.31
N ILE A 63 -8.17 11.86 -1.43
CA ILE A 63 -9.04 11.70 -2.60
C ILE A 63 -8.18 11.93 -3.87
N ASP A 64 -8.00 10.89 -4.68
CA ASP A 64 -8.32 10.96 -6.12
C ASP A 64 -8.74 9.57 -6.60
N VAL A 65 -10.06 9.36 -6.64
CA VAL A 65 -10.69 8.27 -7.36
C VAL A 65 -10.83 8.72 -8.82
N GLU A 66 -10.11 8.03 -9.69
CA GLU A 66 -10.29 8.03 -11.15
C GLU A 66 -10.18 9.40 -11.86
N ASN A 67 -8.98 9.79 -12.31
CA ASN A 67 -8.81 10.55 -13.57
C ASN A 67 -7.36 10.56 -14.08
N ARG A 68 -6.91 9.48 -14.72
CA ARG A 68 -5.77 9.52 -15.65
C ARG A 68 -5.97 8.60 -16.86
N PHE A 69 -7.04 8.86 -17.61
CA PHE A 69 -7.02 8.72 -19.06
C PHE A 69 -7.33 10.09 -19.66
N GLY A 70 -6.27 10.77 -20.09
CA GLY A 70 -6.27 12.03 -20.82
C GLY A 70 -4.91 12.19 -21.49
#